data_AF-A0A4Y7QGR5-F1
#
_entry.id   AF-A0A4Y7QGR5-F1
#
_cell.length_a   1.000
_cell.length_b   1.000
_cell.length_c   1.000
_cell.angle_alpha   90.00
_cell.angle_beta   90.00
_cell.angle_gamma   90.00
#
_symmetry.space_group_name_H-M   'P 1'
#
loop_
_entity.id
_entity.type
_entity.pdbx_description
1 polymer ?
#
loop_
_entity_poly.entity_id
_entity_poly.type
_entity_poly.pdbx_seq_one_letter_code
_entity_poly.pdbx_strand_id
1 'polypeptide(L)'
;MASGSRQTDVTEIDFDVMSQIHEATMSPSAVTQLLSDPVVLRTAIRPRGSSRSSHSRSRDGKRREKDSDVLTEVLAEEERQLTHLKAVLNSTAERLYQETRRAEQAEHRAELAETRARDAHARIMQSETIRHQSQMEISRAREEVMQYKLQLDVAERELRRAEEDIETLEEQLREAESAAAKSRGIARQYQQALRDHQAREDGREEGRRLGARKAYSEGRSDGWSAGKAEGLEEGRWLGHKQGWQEGKLEGHEIERKRAQSAIDRLMAQDKMTDDQSIIERTKKWAEDIEPTTPISVSPSMKPYAPIEGEWLRQLREI
;
A
#
# COMPACT_ATOMS: atom_id res chain seq x y z
N MET A 1 -21.08 20.60 -2.55
CA MET A 1 -20.43 21.50 -1.58
C MET A 1 -19.69 22.57 -2.38
N ALA A 2 -20.24 23.79 -2.37
CA ALA A 2 -19.75 24.91 -3.16
C ALA A 2 -18.81 25.75 -2.30
N SER A 3 -17.53 25.82 -2.66
CA SER A 3 -16.55 26.71 -2.04
C SER A 3 -16.19 27.80 -3.04
N GLY A 4 -16.88 28.93 -2.94
CA GLY A 4 -16.53 30.16 -3.64
C GLY A 4 -15.31 30.81 -2.98
N SER A 5 -14.20 30.86 -3.70
CA SER A 5 -13.02 31.63 -3.36
C SER A 5 -13.26 33.11 -3.69
N ARG A 6 -13.53 33.90 -2.66
CA ARG A 6 -13.54 35.37 -2.71
C ARG A 6 -12.11 35.86 -2.95
N GLN A 7 -11.87 36.37 -4.14
CA GLN A 7 -10.73 37.19 -4.50
C GLN A 7 -11.03 38.58 -3.93
N THR A 8 -10.39 38.94 -2.82
CA THR A 8 -10.47 40.30 -2.27
C THR A 8 -9.33 41.11 -2.84
N ASP A 9 -9.70 42.09 -3.66
CA ASP A 9 -8.83 43.16 -4.15
C ASP A 9 -8.22 43.93 -2.97
N VAL A 10 -6.90 43.84 -2.83
CA VAL A 10 -6.12 44.59 -1.80
C VAL A 10 -5.47 45.84 -2.42
N THR A 11 -5.76 46.16 -3.68
CA THR A 11 -5.10 47.26 -4.42
C THR A 11 -5.88 48.57 -4.47
N GLU A 12 -7.06 48.65 -3.85
CA GLU A 12 -7.95 49.82 -4.00
C GLU A 12 -7.86 50.85 -2.84
N ILE A 13 -7.18 50.51 -1.74
CA ILE A 13 -7.11 51.40 -0.54
C ILE A 13 -5.93 52.38 -0.61
N ASP A 14 -4.84 52.04 -1.31
CA ASP A 14 -3.62 52.86 -1.33
C ASP A 14 -3.67 54.04 -2.33
N PHE A 15 -4.59 54.02 -3.30
CA PHE A 15 -4.72 55.11 -4.29
C PHE A 15 -5.48 56.32 -3.73
N ASP A 16 -6.22 56.14 -2.65
CA ASP A 16 -7.10 57.17 -2.07
C ASP A 16 -6.38 58.06 -1.05
N VAL A 17 -5.39 57.53 -0.30
CA VAL A 17 -4.64 58.33 0.68
C VAL A 17 -3.76 59.40 0.00
N MET A 18 -3.13 59.06 -1.13
CA MET A 18 -2.32 60.02 -1.89
C MET A 18 -3.18 61.07 -2.62
N SER A 19 -4.39 60.68 -3.05
CA SER A 19 -5.39 61.61 -3.62
C SER A 19 -5.88 62.61 -2.56
N GLN A 20 -6.20 62.12 -1.35
CA GLN A 20 -6.65 62.94 -0.23
C GLN A 20 -5.58 63.91 0.29
N ILE A 21 -4.29 63.51 0.28
CA ILE A 21 -3.17 64.41 0.62
C ILE A 21 -2.97 65.47 -0.46
N HIS A 22 -3.13 65.12 -1.74
CA HIS A 22 -3.06 66.08 -2.84
C HIS A 22 -4.22 67.08 -2.82
N GLU A 23 -5.43 66.63 -2.49
CA GLU A 23 -6.62 67.48 -2.33
C GLU A 23 -6.50 68.42 -1.12
N ALA A 24 -5.98 67.93 0.01
CA ALA A 24 -5.73 68.76 1.20
C ALA A 24 -4.65 69.84 0.97
N THR A 25 -3.64 69.56 0.16
CA THR A 25 -2.56 70.51 -0.19
C THR A 25 -2.90 71.46 -1.33
N MET A 26 -3.88 71.11 -2.17
CA MET A 26 -4.42 71.97 -3.25
C MET A 26 -5.60 72.84 -2.79
N SER A 27 -6.20 72.55 -1.63
CA SER A 27 -7.21 73.44 -1.05
C SER A 27 -6.55 74.78 -0.61
N PRO A 28 -6.98 75.94 -1.13
CA PRO A 28 -6.39 77.21 -0.77
C PRO A 28 -6.67 77.49 0.71
N SER A 29 -5.61 77.59 1.52
CA SER A 29 -5.72 77.86 2.96
C SER A 29 -6.66 79.04 3.24
N ALA A 30 -7.38 79.02 4.38
CA ALA A 30 -8.28 80.10 4.77
C ALA A 30 -7.60 81.48 4.80
N VAL A 31 -6.27 81.52 4.96
CA VAL A 31 -5.45 82.74 4.91
C VAL A 31 -5.29 83.28 3.49
N THR A 32 -5.20 82.40 2.48
CA THR A 32 -5.15 82.79 1.05
C THR A 32 -6.51 83.25 0.53
N GLN A 33 -7.63 82.76 1.07
CA GLN A 33 -8.97 83.28 0.77
C GLN A 33 -9.21 84.68 1.38
N LEU A 34 -8.67 84.97 2.56
CA LEU A 34 -8.75 86.29 3.21
C LEU A 34 -7.92 87.38 2.50
N LEU A 35 -6.84 86.98 1.81
CA LEU A 35 -5.98 87.87 1.02
C LEU A 35 -6.48 88.12 -0.41
N SER A 36 -7.45 87.33 -0.89
CA SER A 36 -8.06 87.49 -2.22
C SER A 36 -9.38 88.26 -2.19
N ASP A 37 -9.86 88.67 -1.00
CA ASP A 37 -11.08 89.45 -0.84
C ASP A 37 -10.84 90.96 -1.09
N PRO A 38 -11.43 91.56 -2.14
CA PRO A 38 -11.20 92.96 -2.51
C PRO A 38 -11.71 93.98 -1.47
N VAL A 39 -12.50 93.54 -0.48
CA VAL A 39 -12.98 94.40 0.61
C VAL A 39 -11.88 94.63 1.66
N VAL A 40 -11.04 93.63 1.94
CA VAL A 40 -9.97 93.71 2.96
C VAL A 40 -8.82 94.61 2.49
N LEU A 41 -8.45 94.53 1.20
CA LEU A 41 -7.41 95.39 0.60
C LEU A 41 -7.78 96.89 0.60
N ARG A 42 -9.07 97.24 0.59
CA ARG A 42 -9.54 98.64 0.66
C ARG A 42 -9.42 99.26 2.05
N THR A 43 -9.29 98.42 3.09
CA THR A 43 -9.16 98.91 4.48
C THR A 43 -7.71 99.14 4.91
N ALA A 44 -6.75 98.43 4.30
CA ALA A 44 -5.32 98.55 4.62
C ALA A 44 -4.61 99.74 3.92
N ILE A 45 -5.19 100.27 2.83
CA ILE A 45 -4.61 101.39 2.07
C ILE A 45 -5.49 102.62 2.26
N ARG A 46 -5.35 103.27 3.43
CA ARG A 46 -5.92 104.61 3.68
C ARG A 46 -4.80 105.58 4.09
N PRO A 47 -4.54 106.66 3.33
CA PRO A 47 -3.67 107.73 3.80
C PRO A 47 -4.45 108.57 4.82
N ARG A 48 -3.89 108.74 6.02
CA ARG A 48 -4.38 109.69 7.03
C ARG A 48 -3.96 111.10 6.62
N GLY A 49 -4.93 111.88 6.16
CA GLY A 49 -4.85 113.34 6.11
C GLY A 49 -5.72 113.97 7.20
N SER A 50 -5.14 114.85 8.02
CA SER A 50 -5.84 115.87 8.82
C SER A 50 -4.87 117.03 9.08
N SER A 51 -4.97 118.12 8.31
CA SER A 51 -5.56 119.42 8.73
C SER A 51 -4.67 120.23 9.70
N ARG A 52 -3.99 121.26 9.18
CA ARG A 52 -4.35 122.70 9.29
C ARG A 52 -4.08 123.33 10.66
N SER A 53 -3.10 124.24 10.70
CA SER A 53 -3.06 125.39 11.62
C SER A 53 -2.11 126.45 11.07
N SER A 54 -2.70 127.48 10.49
CA SER A 54 -2.09 128.74 10.06
C SER A 54 -2.20 129.78 11.17
N HIS A 55 -1.12 130.46 11.56
CA HIS A 55 -1.23 131.87 11.98
C HIS A 55 0.11 132.61 11.95
N SER A 56 0.15 133.64 11.11
CA SER A 56 1.13 134.72 11.09
C SER A 56 1.12 135.51 12.40
N ARG A 57 2.28 135.99 12.87
CA ARG A 57 2.37 137.27 13.60
C ARG A 57 3.69 137.98 13.34
N SER A 58 3.52 139.16 12.75
CA SER A 58 4.45 140.27 12.61
C SER A 58 4.80 140.88 13.97
N ARG A 59 6.08 141.29 14.14
CA ARG A 59 6.55 142.61 14.64
C ARG A 59 8.04 142.48 15.01
N ASP A 60 8.93 143.21 14.36
CA ASP A 60 9.24 144.66 14.55
C ASP A 60 10.18 144.87 15.74
N GLY A 61 11.41 145.34 15.48
CA GLY A 61 12.32 145.71 16.57
C GLY A 61 13.82 145.81 16.26
N LYS A 62 14.23 146.98 15.79
CA LYS A 62 15.47 147.72 16.15
C LYS A 62 16.85 147.29 15.62
N ARG A 63 17.27 148.10 14.64
CA ARG A 63 18.61 148.66 14.35
C ARG A 63 19.59 148.86 15.55
N ARG A 64 20.88 148.64 15.21
CA ARG A 64 22.18 149.10 15.79
C ARG A 64 22.85 147.97 16.60
N GLU A 65 23.90 147.32 16.10
CA GLU A 65 25.28 147.83 15.93
C GLU A 65 26.03 147.09 14.80
N LYS A 66 26.48 147.83 13.79
CA LYS A 66 26.70 147.29 12.44
C LYS A 66 27.97 146.47 12.19
N ASP A 67 28.82 146.21 13.19
CA ASP A 67 30.05 145.43 12.96
C ASP A 67 30.27 144.26 13.96
N SER A 68 29.49 144.14 15.05
CA SER A 68 29.49 142.97 15.96
C SER A 68 28.21 142.12 15.89
N ASP A 69 27.10 142.70 15.44
CA ASP A 69 25.78 142.07 15.34
C ASP A 69 25.68 141.14 14.12
N VAL A 70 26.41 141.46 13.05
CA VAL A 70 26.63 140.56 11.91
C VAL A 70 27.39 139.31 12.37
N LEU A 71 28.36 139.46 13.28
CA LEU A 71 29.11 138.33 13.80
C LEU A 71 28.25 137.47 14.74
N THR A 72 27.42 138.05 15.60
CA THR A 72 26.51 137.29 16.47
C THR A 72 25.34 136.67 15.73
N GLU A 73 24.81 137.30 14.69
CA GLU A 73 23.78 136.72 13.83
C GLU A 73 24.36 135.61 12.97
N VAL A 74 25.58 135.78 12.42
CA VAL A 74 26.31 134.70 11.74
C VAL A 74 26.65 133.56 12.69
N LEU A 75 27.09 133.83 13.92
CA LEU A 75 27.33 132.80 14.93
C LEU A 75 26.03 132.11 15.36
N ALA A 76 24.92 132.83 15.48
CA ALA A 76 23.61 132.25 15.76
C ALA A 76 23.06 131.43 14.56
N GLU A 77 23.35 131.85 13.34
CA GLU A 77 23.05 131.12 12.11
C GLU A 77 23.88 129.84 12.02
N GLU A 78 25.18 129.91 12.34
CA GLU A 78 26.09 128.77 12.46
C GLU A 78 25.66 127.83 13.59
N GLU A 79 25.27 128.33 14.76
CA GLU A 79 24.73 127.52 15.86
C GLU A 79 23.40 126.83 15.46
N ARG A 80 22.52 127.53 14.73
CA ARG A 80 21.29 126.93 14.16
C ARG A 80 21.61 125.87 13.12
N GLN A 81 22.61 126.08 12.28
CA GLN A 81 23.07 125.08 11.30
C GLN A 81 23.72 123.89 12.00
N LEU A 82 24.56 124.09 13.01
CA LEU A 82 25.18 123.04 13.81
C LEU A 82 24.14 122.23 14.57
N THR A 83 23.15 122.88 15.18
CA THR A 83 22.04 122.18 15.84
C THR A 83 21.14 121.44 14.85
N HIS A 84 20.89 122.00 13.66
CA HIS A 84 20.17 121.33 12.60
C HIS A 84 20.92 120.10 12.07
N LEU A 85 22.21 120.23 11.75
CA LEU A 85 23.07 119.13 11.33
C LEU A 85 23.16 118.04 12.40
N LYS A 86 23.27 118.42 13.68
CA LYS A 86 23.25 117.48 14.80
C LYS A 86 21.90 116.76 14.92
N ALA A 87 20.78 117.46 14.74
CA ALA A 87 19.45 116.85 14.74
C ALA A 87 19.29 115.87 13.56
N VAL A 88 19.77 116.24 12.37
CA VAL A 88 19.79 115.35 11.20
C VAL A 88 20.65 114.12 11.47
N LEU A 89 21.88 114.29 11.98
CA LEU A 89 22.78 113.18 12.34
C LEU A 89 22.19 112.25 13.40
N ASN A 90 21.53 112.80 14.42
CA ASN A 90 20.86 111.99 15.42
C ASN A 90 19.68 111.23 14.81
N SER A 91 18.89 111.88 13.95
CA SER A 91 17.75 111.22 13.27
C SER A 91 18.19 110.13 12.30
N THR A 92 19.32 110.31 11.61
CA THR A 92 19.89 109.29 10.72
C THR A 92 20.52 108.16 11.51
N ALA A 93 21.17 108.45 12.64
CA ALA A 93 21.68 107.44 13.56
C ALA A 93 20.55 106.59 14.16
N GLU A 94 19.44 107.20 14.59
CA GLU A 94 18.25 106.48 15.07
C GLU A 94 17.62 105.62 13.96
N ARG A 95 17.53 106.15 12.74
CA ARG A 95 17.02 105.38 11.59
C ARG A 95 17.94 104.21 11.24
N LEU A 96 19.26 104.43 11.24
CA LEU A 96 20.24 103.37 11.02
C LEU A 96 20.06 102.27 12.08
N TYR A 97 19.95 102.64 13.35
CA TYR A 97 19.76 101.69 14.45
C TYR A 97 18.44 100.89 14.32
N GLN A 98 17.37 101.53 13.86
CA GLN A 98 16.11 100.83 13.58
C GLN A 98 16.25 99.85 12.42
N GLU A 99 16.95 100.23 11.36
CA GLU A 99 17.20 99.34 10.23
C GLU A 99 18.15 98.19 10.60
N THR A 100 19.20 98.41 11.39
CA THR A 100 20.07 97.33 11.87
C THR A 100 19.29 96.34 12.72
N ARG A 101 18.43 96.82 13.64
CA ARG A 101 17.59 95.94 14.46
C ARG A 101 16.57 95.15 13.63
N ARG A 102 16.01 95.75 12.58
CA ARG A 102 15.11 95.06 11.65
C ARG A 102 15.86 93.99 10.85
N ALA A 103 17.07 94.31 10.39
CA ALA A 103 17.94 93.38 9.67
C ALA A 103 18.32 92.18 10.56
N GLU A 104 18.77 92.43 11.80
CA GLU A 104 19.08 91.39 12.79
C GLU A 104 17.86 90.48 13.06
N GLN A 105 16.67 91.05 13.19
CA GLN A 105 15.43 90.26 13.39
C GLN A 105 15.02 89.44 12.16
N ALA A 106 15.35 89.92 10.95
CA ALA A 106 15.10 89.20 9.71
C ALA A 106 16.12 88.06 9.51
N GLU A 107 17.39 88.33 9.82
CA GLU A 107 18.48 87.37 9.82
C GLU A 107 18.19 86.22 10.79
N HIS A 108 17.86 86.54 12.05
CA HIS A 108 17.51 85.50 13.03
C HIS A 108 16.30 84.65 12.59
N ARG A 109 15.32 85.25 11.91
CA ARG A 109 14.19 84.50 11.33
C ARG A 109 14.62 83.59 10.18
N ALA A 110 15.54 84.05 9.34
CA ALA A 110 16.09 83.25 8.25
C ALA A 110 16.91 82.08 8.78
N GLU A 111 17.76 82.28 9.79
CA GLU A 111 18.53 81.22 10.46
C GLU A 111 17.62 80.14 11.07
N LEU A 112 16.55 80.55 11.75
CA LEU A 112 15.57 79.61 12.30
C LEU A 112 14.80 78.83 11.21
N ALA A 113 14.54 79.45 10.07
CA ALA A 113 13.93 78.75 8.94
C ALA A 113 14.92 77.77 8.30
N GLU A 114 16.18 78.16 8.17
CA GLU A 114 17.24 77.35 7.56
C GLU A 114 17.59 76.12 8.42
N THR A 115 17.70 76.29 9.74
CA THR A 115 17.89 75.17 10.68
C THR A 115 16.73 74.18 10.60
N ARG A 116 15.48 74.65 10.61
CA ARG A 116 14.30 73.79 10.42
C ARG A 116 14.30 73.07 9.08
N ALA A 117 14.74 73.73 8.00
CA ALA A 117 14.84 73.10 6.68
C ALA A 117 15.93 72.03 6.65
N ARG A 118 17.09 72.28 7.26
CA ARG A 118 18.17 71.29 7.42
C ARG A 118 17.71 70.08 8.24
N ASP A 119 17.01 70.31 9.35
CA ASP A 119 16.49 69.23 10.19
C ASP A 119 15.44 68.39 9.45
N ALA A 120 14.54 69.03 8.70
CA ALA A 120 13.57 68.33 7.87
C ALA A 120 14.26 67.50 6.77
N HIS A 121 15.26 68.07 6.10
CA HIS A 121 16.05 67.35 5.10
C HIS A 121 16.79 66.15 5.71
N ALA A 122 17.38 66.31 6.89
CA ALA A 122 18.06 65.22 7.59
C ALA A 122 17.10 64.06 7.91
N ARG A 123 15.86 64.37 8.33
CA ARG A 123 14.82 63.35 8.56
C ARG A 123 14.40 62.64 7.28
N ILE A 124 14.28 63.35 6.17
CA ILE A 124 13.96 62.75 4.87
C ILE A 124 15.08 61.79 4.45
N MET A 125 16.34 62.23 4.49
CA MET A 125 17.47 61.36 4.15
C MET A 125 17.52 60.09 5.02
N GLN A 126 17.28 60.23 6.34
CA GLN A 126 17.18 59.07 7.23
C GLN A 126 16.05 58.12 6.80
N SER A 127 14.86 58.65 6.50
CA SER A 127 13.74 57.84 6.04
C SER A 127 14.05 57.13 4.70
N GLU A 128 14.76 57.78 3.79
CA GLU A 128 15.17 57.19 2.51
C GLU A 128 16.19 56.08 2.70
N THR A 129 17.16 56.25 3.60
CA THR A 129 18.13 55.19 3.91
C THR A 129 17.44 53.95 4.50
N ILE A 130 16.48 54.14 5.41
CA ILE A 130 15.69 53.04 5.99
C ILE A 130 14.81 52.38 4.91
N ARG A 131 14.19 53.18 4.03
CA ARG A 131 13.42 52.66 2.90
C ARG A 131 14.31 51.84 1.96
N HIS A 132 15.52 52.29 1.65
CA HIS A 132 16.44 51.56 0.81
C HIS A 132 16.89 50.24 1.47
N GLN A 133 17.20 50.28 2.78
CA GLN A 133 17.55 49.08 3.54
C GLN A 133 16.41 48.05 3.55
N SER A 134 15.19 48.47 3.86
CA SER A 134 14.02 47.57 3.84
C SER A 134 13.71 47.03 2.44
N GLN A 135 13.93 47.81 1.37
CA GLN A 135 13.81 47.30 0.01
C GLN A 135 14.80 46.19 -0.30
N MET A 136 16.05 46.30 0.18
CA MET A 136 17.07 45.26 0.03
C MET A 136 16.75 44.01 0.86
N GLU A 137 16.14 44.17 2.03
CA GLU A 137 15.69 43.04 2.85
C GLU A 137 14.51 42.31 2.18
N ILE A 138 13.58 43.05 1.59
CA ILE A 138 12.46 42.48 0.83
C ILE A 138 12.99 41.71 -0.39
N SER A 139 14.00 42.20 -1.10
CA SER A 139 14.58 41.47 -2.23
C SER A 139 15.26 40.17 -1.78
N ARG A 140 16.00 40.20 -0.67
CA ARG A 140 16.61 38.99 -0.08
C ARG A 140 15.56 37.96 0.35
N ALA A 141 14.52 38.40 1.06
CA ALA A 141 13.43 37.53 1.48
C ALA A 141 12.70 36.90 0.27
N ARG A 142 12.54 37.65 -0.83
CA ARG A 142 11.98 37.11 -2.08
C ARG A 142 12.88 36.05 -2.70
N GLU A 143 14.19 36.27 -2.72
CA GLU A 143 15.16 35.28 -3.20
C GLU A 143 15.12 33.99 -2.35
N GLU A 144 15.06 34.11 -1.03
CA GLU A 144 14.91 32.97 -0.11
C GLU A 144 13.61 32.20 -0.36
N VAL A 145 12.47 32.90 -0.52
CA VAL A 145 11.19 32.27 -0.88
C VAL A 145 11.28 31.52 -2.21
N MET A 146 11.98 32.07 -3.20
CA MET A 146 12.18 31.39 -4.49
C MET A 146 13.07 30.14 -4.35
N GLN A 147 14.10 30.19 -3.50
CA GLN A 147 14.93 29.01 -3.19
C GLN A 147 14.11 27.91 -2.52
N TYR A 148 13.31 28.24 -1.52
CA TYR A 148 12.44 27.26 -0.85
C TYR A 148 11.38 26.66 -1.79
N LYS A 149 10.82 27.47 -2.70
CA LYS A 149 9.91 26.95 -3.74
C LYS A 149 10.60 25.96 -4.66
N LEU A 150 11.82 26.25 -5.11
CA LEU A 150 12.57 25.32 -5.94
C LEU A 150 12.88 24.01 -5.20
N GLN A 151 13.25 24.10 -3.91
CA GLN A 151 13.48 22.93 -3.07
C GLN A 151 12.21 22.09 -2.91
N LEU A 152 11.06 22.74 -2.72
CA LEU A 152 9.76 22.08 -2.66
C LEU A 152 9.45 21.36 -3.98
N ASP A 153 9.60 22.02 -5.12
CA ASP A 153 9.35 21.41 -6.43
C ASP A 153 10.25 20.18 -6.69
N VAL A 154 11.50 20.21 -6.22
CA VAL A 154 12.42 19.06 -6.32
C VAL A 154 11.93 17.93 -5.42
N ALA A 155 11.62 18.21 -4.16
CA ALA A 155 11.11 17.21 -3.21
C ALA A 155 9.78 16.59 -3.69
N GLU A 156 8.89 17.37 -4.28
CA GLU A 156 7.63 16.87 -4.86
C GLU A 156 7.88 15.94 -6.05
N ARG A 157 8.86 16.24 -6.91
CA ARG A 157 9.22 15.33 -8.02
C ARG A 157 9.84 14.03 -7.51
N GLU A 158 10.65 14.10 -6.47
CA GLU A 158 11.23 12.91 -5.83
C GLU A 158 10.15 12.06 -5.15
N LEU A 159 9.19 12.70 -4.47
CA LEU A 159 8.04 12.01 -3.90
C LEU A 159 7.25 11.25 -4.97
N ARG A 160 6.93 11.90 -6.10
CA ARG A 160 6.22 11.25 -7.22
C ARG A 160 6.97 10.05 -7.80
N ARG A 161 8.30 10.16 -7.95
CA ARG A 161 9.14 9.04 -8.39
C ARG A 161 9.11 7.88 -7.40
N ALA A 162 9.20 8.18 -6.10
CA ALA A 162 9.13 7.17 -5.06
C ALA A 162 7.74 6.50 -5.00
N GLU A 163 6.67 7.26 -5.23
CA GLU A 163 5.30 6.72 -5.35
C GLU A 163 5.18 5.76 -6.54
N GLU A 164 5.69 6.15 -7.72
CA GLU A 164 5.74 5.27 -8.90
C GLU A 164 6.55 4.00 -8.62
N ASP A 165 7.72 4.11 -7.96
CA ASP A 165 8.52 2.95 -7.58
C ASP A 165 7.78 2.02 -6.62
N ILE A 166 7.05 2.57 -5.63
CA ILE A 166 6.22 1.78 -4.71
C ILE A 166 5.13 1.02 -5.48
N GLU A 167 4.42 1.67 -6.39
CA GLU A 167 3.38 1.01 -7.20
C GLU A 167 3.95 -0.17 -8.02
N THR A 168 5.14 0.01 -8.62
CA THR A 168 5.79 -1.07 -9.37
C THR A 168 6.22 -2.23 -8.46
N LEU A 169 6.73 -1.94 -7.27
CA LEU A 169 7.12 -2.95 -6.28
C LEU A 169 5.91 -3.70 -5.72
N GLU A 170 4.77 -3.02 -5.52
CA GLU A 170 3.53 -3.65 -5.09
C GLU A 170 2.97 -4.60 -6.16
N GLU A 171 3.06 -4.26 -7.44
CA GLU A 171 2.69 -5.18 -8.53
C GLU A 171 3.60 -6.41 -8.55
N GLN A 172 4.92 -6.21 -8.45
CA GLN A 172 5.89 -7.31 -8.38
C GLN A 172 5.63 -8.22 -7.18
N LEU A 173 5.29 -7.64 -6.02
CA LEU A 173 4.93 -8.39 -4.83
C LEU A 173 3.66 -9.23 -5.08
N ARG A 174 2.60 -8.62 -5.63
CA ARG A 174 1.35 -9.33 -5.95
C ARG A 174 1.58 -10.48 -6.95
N GLU A 175 2.40 -10.27 -7.97
CA GLU A 175 2.74 -11.31 -8.93
C GLU A 175 3.49 -12.47 -8.25
N ALA A 176 4.53 -12.14 -7.46
CA ALA A 176 5.32 -13.13 -6.73
C ALA A 176 4.48 -13.93 -5.72
N GLU A 177 3.58 -13.26 -4.99
CA GLU A 177 2.65 -13.90 -4.06
C GLU A 177 1.69 -14.84 -4.79
N SER A 178 1.16 -14.43 -5.96
CA SER A 178 0.30 -15.28 -6.78
C SER A 178 1.03 -16.52 -7.30
N ALA A 179 2.30 -16.36 -7.71
CA ALA A 179 3.15 -17.45 -8.17
C ALA A 179 3.47 -18.42 -7.03
N ALA A 180 3.79 -17.90 -5.84
CA ALA A 180 4.02 -18.68 -4.63
C ALA A 180 2.74 -19.44 -4.22
N ALA A 181 1.57 -18.80 -4.28
CA ALA A 181 0.28 -19.42 -3.98
C ALA A 181 -0.04 -20.58 -4.95
N LYS A 182 0.18 -20.38 -6.26
CA LYS A 182 0.04 -21.43 -7.29
C LYS A 182 0.98 -22.60 -7.01
N SER A 183 2.25 -22.32 -6.72
CA SER A 183 3.27 -23.34 -6.41
C SER A 183 2.90 -24.16 -5.17
N ARG A 184 2.41 -23.49 -4.11
CA ARG A 184 1.89 -24.17 -2.90
C ARG A 184 0.63 -24.98 -3.19
N GLY A 185 -0.24 -24.52 -4.09
CA GLY A 185 -1.42 -25.26 -4.55
C GLY A 185 -1.02 -26.56 -5.24
N ILE A 186 -0.10 -26.48 -6.20
CA ILE A 186 0.44 -27.62 -6.94
C ILE A 186 1.15 -28.60 -6.00
N ALA A 187 2.00 -28.12 -5.09
CA ALA A 187 2.68 -28.97 -4.12
C ALA A 187 1.68 -29.76 -3.25
N ARG A 188 0.58 -29.12 -2.81
CA ARG A 188 -0.49 -29.80 -2.06
C ARG A 188 -1.20 -30.86 -2.89
N GLN A 189 -1.47 -30.60 -4.18
CA GLN A 189 -2.06 -31.57 -5.08
C GLN A 189 -1.16 -32.79 -5.28
N TYR A 190 0.15 -32.60 -5.49
CA TYR A 190 1.10 -33.71 -5.59
C TYR A 190 1.20 -34.50 -4.29
N GLN A 191 1.23 -33.83 -3.13
CA GLN A 191 1.22 -34.51 -1.83
C GLN A 191 -0.04 -35.35 -1.64
N GLN A 192 -1.20 -34.84 -2.03
CA GLN A 192 -2.45 -35.58 -1.98
C GLN A 192 -2.42 -36.77 -2.94
N ALA A 193 -2.00 -36.58 -4.19
CA ALA A 193 -1.87 -37.66 -5.16
C ALA A 193 -0.91 -38.76 -4.69
N LEU A 194 0.20 -38.39 -4.05
CA LEU A 194 1.14 -39.34 -3.47
C LEU A 194 0.51 -40.14 -2.32
N ARG A 195 -0.22 -39.48 -1.42
CA ARG A 195 -0.95 -40.15 -0.33
C ARG A 195 -2.02 -41.09 -0.87
N ASP A 196 -2.77 -40.67 -1.87
CA ASP A 196 -3.80 -41.49 -2.50
C ASP A 196 -3.18 -42.70 -3.22
N HIS A 197 -2.03 -42.52 -3.88
CA HIS A 197 -1.29 -43.62 -4.50
C HIS A 197 -0.79 -44.62 -3.45
N GLN A 198 -0.17 -44.13 -2.37
CA GLN A 198 0.28 -44.96 -1.25
C GLN A 198 -0.89 -45.74 -0.63
N ALA A 199 -2.00 -45.08 -0.32
CA ALA A 199 -3.20 -45.73 0.21
C ALA A 199 -3.78 -46.80 -0.74
N ARG A 200 -3.71 -46.59 -2.06
CA ARG A 200 -4.13 -47.60 -3.05
C ARG A 200 -3.18 -48.79 -3.13
N GLU A 201 -1.87 -48.57 -3.05
CA GLU A 201 -0.88 -49.66 -3.00
C GLU A 201 -1.03 -50.47 -1.73
N ASP A 202 -1.09 -49.80 -0.57
CA ASP A 202 -1.30 -50.44 0.74
C ASP A 202 -2.61 -51.24 0.74
N GLY A 203 -3.71 -50.66 0.24
CA GLY A 203 -4.99 -51.36 0.11
C GLY A 203 -4.93 -52.58 -0.83
N ARG A 204 -4.16 -52.52 -1.92
CA ARG A 204 -3.94 -53.67 -2.81
C ARG A 204 -3.08 -54.75 -2.17
N GLU A 205 -2.03 -54.37 -1.44
CA GLU A 205 -1.17 -55.30 -0.71
C GLU A 205 -1.93 -55.99 0.43
N GLU A 206 -2.65 -55.23 1.25
CA GLU A 206 -3.50 -55.78 2.31
C GLU A 206 -4.62 -56.66 1.74
N GLY A 207 -5.26 -56.25 0.65
CA GLY A 207 -6.26 -57.03 -0.06
C GLY A 207 -5.71 -58.37 -0.57
N ARG A 208 -4.53 -58.36 -1.23
CA ARG A 208 -3.84 -59.58 -1.67
C ARG A 208 -3.46 -60.47 -0.48
N ARG A 209 -2.92 -59.89 0.59
CA ARG A 209 -2.49 -60.62 1.79
C ARG A 209 -3.68 -61.28 2.51
N LEU A 210 -4.76 -60.54 2.71
CA LEU A 210 -5.99 -61.06 3.34
C LEU A 210 -6.68 -62.09 2.44
N GLY A 211 -6.75 -61.84 1.13
CA GLY A 211 -7.30 -62.78 0.16
C GLY A 211 -6.53 -64.10 0.13
N ALA A 212 -5.20 -64.06 0.04
CA ALA A 212 -4.35 -65.24 0.09
C ALA A 212 -4.49 -66.00 1.43
N ARG A 213 -4.54 -65.28 2.55
CA ARG A 213 -4.73 -65.89 3.87
C ARG A 213 -6.09 -66.60 3.98
N LYS A 214 -7.16 -65.95 3.52
CA LYS A 214 -8.52 -66.52 3.52
C LYS A 214 -8.61 -67.74 2.61
N ALA A 215 -8.17 -67.62 1.36
CA ALA A 215 -8.16 -68.71 0.39
C ALA A 215 -7.35 -69.92 0.90
N TYR A 216 -6.21 -69.69 1.54
CA TYR A 216 -5.43 -70.76 2.16
C TYR A 216 -6.17 -71.42 3.34
N SER A 217 -6.79 -70.62 4.23
CA SER A 217 -7.54 -71.18 5.37
C SER A 217 -8.79 -71.94 4.95
N GLU A 218 -9.57 -71.38 4.02
CA GLU A 218 -10.79 -71.99 3.49
C GLU A 218 -10.44 -73.23 2.68
N GLY A 219 -9.53 -73.12 1.71
CA GLY A 219 -9.08 -74.26 0.91
C GLY A 219 -8.47 -75.39 1.75
N ARG A 220 -7.76 -75.08 2.83
CA ARG A 220 -7.26 -76.10 3.78
C ARG A 220 -8.41 -76.77 4.54
N SER A 221 -9.36 -75.99 5.05
CA SER A 221 -10.51 -76.51 5.80
C SER A 221 -11.40 -77.37 4.91
N ASP A 222 -11.75 -76.87 3.73
CA ASP A 222 -12.60 -77.55 2.76
C ASP A 222 -11.91 -78.78 2.20
N GLY A 223 -10.63 -78.69 1.83
CA GLY A 223 -9.84 -79.83 1.36
C GLY A 223 -9.68 -80.91 2.44
N TRP A 224 -9.49 -80.53 3.70
CA TRP A 224 -9.44 -81.48 4.81
C TRP A 224 -10.81 -82.15 5.05
N SER A 225 -11.90 -81.38 5.01
CA SER A 225 -13.25 -81.91 5.20
C SER A 225 -13.66 -82.84 4.06
N ALA A 226 -13.43 -82.43 2.81
CA ALA A 226 -13.70 -83.23 1.62
C ALA A 226 -12.86 -84.51 1.59
N GLY A 227 -11.53 -84.40 1.78
CA GLY A 227 -10.65 -85.57 1.79
C GLY A 227 -10.96 -86.55 2.94
N LYS A 228 -11.39 -86.05 4.10
CA LYS A 228 -11.84 -86.91 5.20
C LYS A 228 -13.17 -87.60 4.87
N ALA A 229 -14.11 -86.90 4.24
CA ALA A 229 -15.39 -87.49 3.83
C ALA A 229 -15.19 -88.57 2.76
N GLU A 230 -14.45 -88.24 1.68
CA GLU A 230 -14.10 -89.18 0.61
C GLU A 230 -13.34 -90.39 1.16
N GLY A 231 -12.29 -90.17 1.97
CA GLY A 231 -11.53 -91.27 2.57
C GLY A 231 -12.35 -92.16 3.52
N LEU A 232 -13.32 -91.60 4.23
CA LEU A 232 -14.26 -92.38 5.06
C LEU A 232 -15.23 -93.19 4.20
N GLU A 233 -15.77 -92.61 3.14
CA GLU A 233 -16.67 -93.28 2.21
C GLU A 233 -15.96 -94.42 1.46
N GLU A 234 -14.79 -94.15 0.89
CA GLU A 234 -13.96 -95.16 0.23
C GLU A 234 -13.54 -96.26 1.20
N GLY A 235 -13.09 -95.89 2.41
CA GLY A 235 -12.74 -96.84 3.46
C GLY A 235 -13.92 -97.72 3.88
N ARG A 236 -15.13 -97.15 4.01
CA ARG A 236 -16.35 -97.90 4.30
C ARG A 236 -16.73 -98.82 3.15
N TRP A 237 -16.65 -98.35 1.91
CA TRP A 237 -16.98 -99.15 0.72
C TRP A 237 -16.01 -100.33 0.55
N LEU A 238 -14.70 -100.07 0.64
CA LEU A 238 -13.67 -101.09 0.58
C LEU A 238 -13.79 -102.08 1.73
N GLY A 239 -13.92 -101.59 2.97
CA GLY A 239 -14.09 -102.42 4.15
C GLY A 239 -15.35 -103.28 4.10
N HIS A 240 -16.48 -102.74 3.64
CA HIS A 240 -17.71 -103.50 3.44
C HIS A 240 -17.55 -104.55 2.33
N LYS A 241 -16.90 -104.21 1.22
CA LYS A 241 -16.65 -105.14 0.11
C LYS A 241 -15.73 -106.28 0.52
N GLN A 242 -14.64 -105.97 1.22
CA GLN A 242 -13.71 -106.96 1.77
C GLN A 242 -14.40 -107.83 2.81
N GLY A 243 -15.05 -107.23 3.81
CA GLY A 243 -15.78 -107.96 4.85
C GLY A 243 -16.92 -108.83 4.29
N TRP A 244 -17.58 -108.41 3.21
CA TRP A 244 -18.59 -109.23 2.53
C TRP A 244 -17.96 -110.41 1.78
N GLN A 245 -16.81 -110.22 1.13
CA GLN A 245 -16.08 -111.29 0.45
C GLN A 245 -15.48 -112.29 1.45
N GLU A 246 -14.83 -111.80 2.50
CA GLU A 246 -14.30 -112.63 3.60
C GLU A 246 -15.42 -113.37 4.32
N GLY A 247 -16.50 -112.67 4.69
CA GLY A 247 -17.67 -113.31 5.31
C GLY A 247 -18.34 -114.36 4.42
N LYS A 248 -18.34 -114.16 3.08
CA LYS A 248 -18.77 -115.20 2.14
C LYS A 248 -17.80 -116.38 2.09
N LEU A 249 -16.50 -116.13 2.07
CA LEU A 249 -15.48 -117.18 2.05
C LEU A 249 -15.52 -118.00 3.34
N GLU A 250 -15.58 -117.34 4.50
CA GLU A 250 -15.74 -117.99 5.81
C GLU A 250 -17.08 -118.71 5.91
N GLY A 251 -18.17 -118.11 5.42
CA GLY A 251 -19.48 -118.76 5.33
C GLY A 251 -19.42 -120.02 4.47
N HIS A 252 -18.78 -119.96 3.31
CA HIS A 252 -18.53 -121.12 2.46
C HIS A 252 -17.60 -122.15 3.12
N GLU A 253 -16.59 -121.74 3.89
CA GLU A 253 -15.74 -122.66 4.63
C GLU A 253 -16.49 -123.34 5.78
N ILE A 254 -17.34 -122.62 6.49
CA ILE A 254 -18.20 -123.17 7.55
C ILE A 254 -19.22 -124.12 6.93
N GLU A 255 -19.88 -123.74 5.84
CA GLU A 255 -20.77 -124.62 5.09
C GLU A 255 -20.02 -125.83 4.54
N ARG A 256 -18.78 -125.67 4.06
CA ARG A 256 -17.92 -126.77 3.62
C ARG A 256 -17.57 -127.71 4.76
N LYS A 257 -17.23 -127.19 5.94
CA LYS A 257 -17.00 -128.00 7.16
C LYS A 257 -18.29 -128.67 7.65
N ARG A 258 -19.44 -128.01 7.52
CA ARG A 258 -20.77 -128.55 7.87
C ARG A 258 -21.22 -129.62 6.88
N ALA A 259 -20.92 -129.44 5.60
CA ALA A 259 -21.14 -130.42 4.54
C ALA A 259 -20.18 -131.61 4.70
N GLN A 260 -18.91 -131.38 5.04
CA GLN A 260 -17.95 -132.44 5.36
C GLN A 260 -18.42 -133.26 6.57
N SER A 261 -18.85 -132.61 7.65
CA SER A 261 -19.39 -133.32 8.81
C SER A 261 -20.76 -133.99 8.55
N ALA A 262 -21.54 -133.51 7.58
CA ALA A 262 -22.73 -134.22 7.10
C ALA A 262 -22.37 -135.44 6.23
N ILE A 263 -21.34 -135.33 5.38
CA ILE A 263 -20.77 -136.45 4.62
C ILE A 263 -20.18 -137.49 5.56
N ASP A 264 -19.44 -137.08 6.59
CA ASP A 264 -18.87 -138.00 7.60
C ASP A 264 -19.97 -138.74 8.39
N ARG A 265 -21.14 -138.10 8.61
CA ARG A 265 -22.32 -138.78 9.16
C ARG A 265 -22.96 -139.76 8.19
N LEU A 266 -22.99 -139.44 6.91
CA LEU A 266 -23.50 -140.32 5.85
C LEU A 266 -22.58 -141.55 5.65
N MET A 267 -21.26 -141.32 5.65
CA MET A 267 -20.23 -142.37 5.54
C MET A 267 -20.14 -143.27 6.78
N ALA A 268 -20.65 -142.81 7.92
CA ALA A 268 -20.77 -143.63 9.13
C ALA A 268 -22.01 -144.55 9.11
N GLN A 269 -22.99 -144.30 8.23
CA GLN A 269 -24.26 -145.03 8.22
C GLN A 269 -24.32 -146.17 7.18
N ASP A 270 -23.45 -146.15 6.17
CA ASP A 270 -23.35 -147.21 5.16
C ASP A 270 -22.06 -148.03 5.31
N LYS A 271 -22.00 -148.84 6.37
CA LYS A 271 -21.16 -150.03 6.43
C LYS A 271 -22.03 -151.25 6.12
N MET A 272 -22.15 -151.63 4.85
CA MET A 272 -22.31 -153.03 4.45
C MET A 272 -22.31 -153.17 2.93
N THR A 273 -21.68 -154.25 2.49
CA THR A 273 -21.68 -154.85 1.15
C THR A 273 -20.68 -154.31 0.13
N ASP A 274 -19.55 -155.03 0.11
CA ASP A 274 -18.66 -155.26 -1.03
C ASP A 274 -19.45 -155.64 -2.29
N ASP A 275 -19.02 -155.14 -3.46
CA ASP A 275 -18.51 -156.02 -4.52
C ASP A 275 -18.07 -155.23 -5.75
N GLN A 276 -16.98 -155.73 -6.35
CA GLN A 276 -16.04 -155.13 -7.28
C GLN A 276 -16.59 -154.75 -8.69
N SER A 277 -17.81 -154.20 -8.79
CA SER A 277 -18.47 -153.87 -10.06
C SER A 277 -18.53 -152.36 -10.42
N ILE A 278 -18.11 -151.48 -9.52
CA ILE A 278 -18.17 -150.01 -9.71
C ILE A 278 -16.91 -149.46 -10.42
N ILE A 279 -15.79 -150.19 -10.34
CA ILE A 279 -14.48 -149.77 -10.89
C ILE A 279 -14.41 -149.97 -12.42
N GLU A 280 -15.25 -150.83 -13.01
CA GLU A 280 -15.28 -151.03 -14.47
C GLU A 280 -16.24 -150.09 -15.21
N ARG A 281 -17.25 -149.52 -14.52
CA ARG A 281 -18.19 -148.54 -15.12
C ARG A 281 -17.64 -147.11 -15.15
N THR A 282 -16.69 -146.77 -14.29
CA THR A 282 -16.05 -145.44 -14.24
C THR A 282 -14.87 -145.30 -15.22
N LYS A 283 -14.40 -146.40 -15.83
CA LYS A 283 -13.38 -146.36 -16.90
C LYS A 283 -13.93 -146.16 -18.31
N LYS A 284 -15.26 -146.22 -18.52
CA LYS A 284 -15.91 -146.02 -19.84
C LYS A 284 -16.57 -144.64 -20.01
N TRP A 285 -16.51 -143.78 -19.00
CA TRP A 285 -17.08 -142.42 -19.02
C TRP A 285 -16.00 -141.31 -19.05
N ALA A 286 -14.73 -141.69 -18.84
CA ALA A 286 -13.59 -140.77 -18.79
C ALA A 286 -12.80 -140.71 -20.13
N GLU A 287 -13.23 -141.42 -21.17
CA GLU A 287 -12.61 -141.41 -22.51
C GLU A 287 -13.37 -140.55 -23.55
N ASP A 288 -14.48 -139.89 -23.17
CA ASP A 288 -15.35 -139.12 -24.09
C ASP A 288 -15.42 -137.59 -23.80
N ILE A 289 -14.52 -137.03 -22.98
CA ILE A 289 -14.43 -135.57 -22.79
C ILE A 289 -12.95 -135.13 -22.87
N GLU A 290 -12.49 -134.81 -24.08
CA GLU A 290 -11.24 -134.09 -24.27
C GLU A 290 -11.37 -132.60 -23.86
N PRO A 291 -10.33 -131.99 -23.24
CA PRO A 291 -10.36 -130.62 -22.74
C PRO A 291 -9.63 -129.62 -23.66
N THR A 292 -10.30 -128.58 -24.14
CA THR A 292 -9.68 -127.37 -24.74
C THR A 292 -10.70 -126.20 -24.54
N THR A 293 -10.42 -124.98 -24.10
CA THR A 293 -9.32 -124.00 -24.26
C THR A 293 -9.44 -122.88 -23.19
N PRO A 294 -8.42 -122.02 -23.01
CA PRO A 294 -8.23 -121.19 -21.81
C PRO A 294 -8.77 -119.74 -21.91
N ILE A 295 -8.94 -119.16 -20.72
CA ILE A 295 -9.28 -117.76 -20.39
C ILE A 295 -8.33 -116.78 -21.11
N SER A 296 -8.89 -115.87 -21.92
CA SER A 296 -8.20 -114.69 -22.44
C SER A 296 -8.70 -113.42 -21.77
N VAL A 297 -7.76 -112.72 -21.15
CA VAL A 297 -7.90 -111.40 -20.53
C VAL A 297 -8.05 -110.37 -21.65
N SER A 298 -9.09 -109.54 -21.59
CA SER A 298 -9.24 -108.35 -22.43
C SER A 298 -9.09 -107.09 -21.57
N PRO A 299 -8.01 -106.32 -21.72
CA PRO A 299 -7.87 -104.99 -21.18
C PRO A 299 -8.47 -103.97 -22.16
N SER A 300 -9.39 -103.12 -21.70
CA SER A 300 -9.83 -101.95 -22.46
C SER A 300 -10.15 -100.79 -21.52
N MET A 301 -9.07 -100.16 -21.06
CA MET A 301 -9.09 -98.77 -20.60
C MET A 301 -9.49 -97.90 -21.80
N LYS A 302 -10.53 -97.09 -21.62
CA LYS A 302 -10.81 -95.96 -22.50
C LYS A 302 -9.79 -94.85 -22.18
N PRO A 303 -9.09 -94.29 -23.19
CA PRO A 303 -8.11 -93.25 -22.97
C PRO A 303 -8.75 -91.89 -22.64
N TYR A 304 -8.03 -91.17 -21.79
CA TYR A 304 -8.06 -89.75 -21.52
C TYR A 304 -8.33 -88.90 -22.78
N ALA A 305 -9.29 -87.98 -22.69
CA ALA A 305 -9.39 -86.86 -23.63
C ALA A 305 -8.29 -85.83 -23.31
N PRO A 306 -7.54 -85.32 -24.30
CA PRO A 306 -6.71 -84.15 -24.12
C PRO A 306 -7.60 -82.90 -24.24
N ILE A 307 -7.75 -82.14 -23.16
CA ILE A 307 -8.21 -80.76 -23.23
C ILE A 307 -6.99 -79.95 -23.70
N GLU A 308 -6.90 -79.76 -25.01
CA GLU A 308 -6.01 -78.78 -25.61
C GLU A 308 -6.31 -77.38 -25.04
N GLY A 309 -5.24 -76.67 -24.71
CA GLY A 309 -5.28 -75.43 -23.97
C GLY A 309 -5.84 -74.24 -24.75
N GLU A 310 -6.88 -73.64 -24.19
CA GLU A 310 -7.33 -72.27 -24.52
C GLU A 310 -6.83 -71.22 -23.50
N TRP A 311 -5.68 -71.45 -22.85
CA TRP A 311 -5.07 -70.48 -21.91
C TRP A 311 -3.82 -69.76 -22.45
N LEU A 312 -3.49 -69.90 -23.75
CA LEU A 312 -2.39 -69.15 -24.40
C LEU A 312 -2.89 -68.23 -25.52
N ARG A 313 -3.88 -67.38 -25.24
CA ARG A 313 -4.23 -66.21 -26.08
C ARG A 313 -4.23 -64.86 -25.36
N GLN A 314 -3.79 -64.78 -24.11
CA GLN A 314 -3.81 -63.53 -23.32
C GLN A 314 -2.43 -63.05 -22.83
N LEU A 315 -1.37 -63.32 -23.58
CA LEU A 315 -0.05 -62.68 -23.40
C LEU A 315 0.59 -62.32 -24.75
N ARG A 316 -0.16 -61.58 -25.57
CA ARG A 316 0.38 -60.78 -26.67
C ARG A 316 -0.54 -59.58 -26.97
N GLU A 317 -0.88 -58.84 -25.92
CA GLU A 317 -1.45 -57.49 -26.02
C GLU A 317 -1.40 -56.77 -24.64
N ILE A 318 -0.19 -56.73 -24.07
CA ILE A 318 0.35 -55.65 -23.21
C ILE A 318 1.84 -55.56 -23.55
#